data_AF-A0A558HSQ2-F1
#
_entry.id   AF-A0A558HSQ2-F1
#
_cell.length_a   1.000
_cell.length_b   1.000
_cell.length_c   1.000
_cell.angle_alpha   90.00
_cell.angle_beta   90.00
_cell.angle_gamma   90.00
#
_symmetry.space_group_name_H-M   'P 1'
#
loop_
_entity.id
_entity.type
_entity.pdbx_description
1 polymer ?
#
loop_
_entity_poly.entity_id
_entity_poly.type
_entity_poly.pdbx_seq_one_letter_code
_entity_poly.pdbx_strand_id
1 'polypeptide(L)'
;MLAPLASFADVIGMLGTTLVVGAFFMLQIGKLDARSLTYNLANLSGAVLLLISLCINFNLASFVIEIFWIVASIVGLVRWMLGTRPHAA
;
A
#
# COMPACT_ATOMS: atom_id res chain seq x y z
N MET A 1 -2.33 -30.54 -2.96
CA MET A 1 -1.90 -30.27 -1.57
C MET A 1 -1.49 -28.80 -1.32
N LEU A 2 -1.94 -27.82 -2.13
CA LEU A 2 -1.61 -26.40 -1.94
C LEU A 2 -2.72 -25.57 -1.27
N ALA A 3 -3.87 -26.18 -0.95
CA ALA A 3 -5.01 -25.48 -0.35
C ALA A 3 -4.67 -24.67 0.91
N PRO A 4 -3.82 -25.15 1.85
CA PRO A 4 -3.45 -24.37 3.04
C PRO A 4 -2.65 -23.10 2.71
N LEU A 5 -1.79 -23.16 1.68
CA LEU A 5 -0.98 -22.03 1.24
C LEU A 5 -1.85 -20.96 0.58
N ALA A 6 -2.85 -21.38 -0.21
CA ALA A 6 -3.82 -20.47 -0.81
C ALA A 6 -4.62 -19.72 0.25
N SER A 7 -5.12 -20.40 1.29
CA SER A 7 -5.85 -19.75 2.39
C SER A 7 -4.98 -18.77 3.19
N PHE A 8 -3.69 -19.07 3.38
CA PHE A 8 -2.77 -18.15 4.04
C PHE A 8 -2.48 -16.90 3.19
N ALA A 9 -2.35 -17.08 1.86
CA ALA A 9 -2.22 -15.97 0.92
C ALA A 9 -3.45 -15.05 0.98
N ASP A 10 -4.66 -15.61 1.03
CA ASP A 10 -5.89 -14.82 1.12
C ASP A 10 -5.94 -13.96 2.39
N VAL A 11 -5.48 -14.48 3.54
CA VAL A 11 -5.39 -13.71 4.79
C VAL A 11 -4.38 -12.56 4.65
N ILE A 12 -3.21 -12.83 4.07
CA ILE A 12 -2.19 -11.81 3.80
C ILE A 12 -2.74 -10.74 2.84
N GLY A 13 -3.42 -11.16 1.78
CA GLY A 13 -4.06 -10.30 0.80
C GLY A 13 -5.09 -9.39 1.47
N MET A 14 -5.98 -9.94 2.30
CA MET A 14 -7.00 -9.17 3.03
C MET A 14 -6.40 -8.15 4.00
N LEU A 15 -5.31 -8.50 4.70
CA LEU A 15 -4.59 -7.54 5.54
C LEU A 15 -3.98 -6.42 4.69
N GLY A 16 -3.36 -6.76 3.56
CA GLY A 16 -2.82 -5.80 2.60
C GLY A 16 -3.89 -4.86 2.04
N THR A 17 -5.02 -5.40 1.59
CA THR A 17 -6.20 -4.63 1.13
C THR A 17 -6.67 -3.66 2.21
N THR A 18 -6.82 -4.13 3.45
CA THR A 18 -7.29 -3.30 4.56
C THR A 18 -6.34 -2.12 4.81
N LEU A 19 -5.02 -2.35 4.71
CA LEU A 19 -4.04 -1.28 4.87
C LEU A 19 -4.07 -0.27 3.72
N VAL A 20 -4.03 -0.71 2.46
CA VAL A 20 -4.06 0.18 1.28
C VAL A 20 -5.36 0.99 1.26
N VAL A 21 -6.50 0.30 1.31
CA VAL A 21 -7.82 0.95 1.24
C VAL A 21 -8.08 1.79 2.48
N GLY A 22 -7.68 1.33 3.66
CA GLY A 22 -7.80 2.09 4.90
C GLY A 22 -6.98 3.38 4.89
N ALA A 23 -5.73 3.31 4.43
CA ALA A 23 -4.88 4.48 4.27
C ALA A 23 -5.45 5.46 3.24
N PHE A 24 -5.88 4.97 2.07
CA PHE A 24 -6.53 5.79 1.05
C PHE A 24 -7.85 6.40 1.52
N PHE A 25 -8.65 5.65 2.27
CA PHE A 25 -9.88 6.17 2.85
C PHE A 25 -9.60 7.30 3.85
N MET A 26 -8.62 7.13 4.73
CA MET A 26 -8.19 8.17 5.67
C MET A 26 -7.65 9.41 4.95
N LEU A 27 -6.96 9.24 3.82
CA LEU A 27 -6.56 10.34 2.93
C LEU A 27 -7.81 11.07 2.38
N GLN A 28 -8.80 10.34 1.87
CA GLN A 28 -9.99 10.96 1.26
C GLN A 28 -10.87 11.73 2.26
N ILE A 29 -10.92 11.31 3.52
CA ILE A 29 -11.63 12.06 4.58
C ILE A 29 -10.76 13.14 5.23
N GLY A 30 -9.56 13.43 4.70
CA GLY A 30 -8.67 14.47 5.18
C GLY A 30 -8.02 14.19 6.54
N LYS A 31 -8.04 12.93 7.02
CA LYS A 31 -7.37 12.52 8.27
C LYS A 31 -5.88 12.25 8.08
N LEU A 32 -5.47 11.86 6.87
CA LEU A 32 -4.08 11.73 6.48
C LEU A 32 -3.79 12.62 5.28
N ASP A 33 -2.52 12.98 5.13
CA ASP A 33 -2.01 13.70 3.96
C ASP A 33 -1.15 12.76 3.10
N ALA A 34 -1.17 12.94 1.78
CA ALA A 34 -0.40 12.11 0.85
C ALA A 34 1.13 12.23 1.06
N ARG A 35 1.61 13.27 1.75
CA ARG A 35 3.01 13.46 2.14
C ARG A 35 3.32 12.94 3.55
N SER A 36 2.30 12.52 4.31
CA SER A 36 2.51 12.04 5.67
C SER A 36 3.26 10.71 5.67
N LEU A 37 4.17 10.55 6.64
CA LEU A 37 4.89 9.30 6.86
C LEU A 37 3.91 8.13 7.06
N THR A 38 2.87 8.34 7.88
CA THR A 38 1.88 7.33 8.22
C THR A 38 1.12 6.81 7.00
N TYR A 39 0.64 7.70 6.12
CA TYR A 39 -0.04 7.30 4.89
C TYR A 39 0.87 6.45 4.01
N ASN A 40 2.08 6.95 3.72
CA ASN A 40 2.96 6.27 2.78
C ASN A 40 3.51 4.95 3.34
N LEU A 41 3.77 4.86 4.65
CA LEU A 41 4.16 3.58 5.26
C LEU A 41 3.01 2.57 5.25
N ALA A 42 1.80 2.97 5.66
CA ALA A 42 0.65 2.08 5.67
C ALA A 42 0.32 1.57 4.25
N ASN A 43 0.33 2.47 3.27
CA ASN A 43 0.07 2.13 1.88
C ASN A 43 1.16 1.22 1.28
N LEU A 44 2.45 1.52 1.55
CA LEU A 44 3.57 0.68 1.11
C LEU A 44 3.49 -0.73 1.71
N SER A 45 3.30 -0.82 3.03
CA SER A 45 3.18 -2.11 3.71
C SER A 45 2.00 -2.91 3.18
N GLY A 46 0.85 -2.26 2.97
CA GLY A 46 -0.32 -2.91 2.40
C GLY A 46 -0.08 -3.46 0.99
N ALA A 47 0.54 -2.66 0.11
CA ALA A 47 0.83 -3.06 -1.26
C ALA A 47 1.87 -4.19 -1.35
N VAL A 48 2.86 -4.20 -0.46
CA VAL A 48 3.84 -5.30 -0.35
C VAL A 48 3.16 -6.60 0.08
N LEU A 49 2.24 -6.56 1.07
CA LEU A 49 1.48 -7.74 1.47
C LEU A 49 0.60 -8.27 0.33
N LEU A 50 -0.07 -7.37 -0.41
CA LEU A 50 -0.84 -7.76 -1.60
C LEU A 50 0.02 -8.41 -2.67
N LEU A 51 1.21 -7.85 -2.96
CA LEU A 51 2.16 -8.47 -3.89
C LEU A 51 2.54 -9.90 -3.47
N ILE A 52 2.80 -10.11 -2.17
CA ILE A 52 3.12 -11.45 -1.64
C ILE A 52 1.96 -12.43 -1.88
N SER A 53 0.72 -12.00 -1.62
CA SER A 53 -0.48 -12.81 -1.90
C SER A 53 -0.61 -13.12 -3.40
N LEU A 54 -0.32 -12.14 -4.27
CA LEU A 54 -0.42 -12.27 -5.72
C LEU A 54 0.66 -13.17 -6.32
N CYS A 55 1.79 -13.39 -5.64
CA CYS A 55 2.76 -14.42 -6.04
C CYS A 55 2.21 -15.85 -5.92
N ILE A 56 1.14 -16.06 -5.14
CA ILE A 56 0.48 -17.36 -4.94
C ILE A 56 -0.82 -17.43 -5.75
N ASN A 57 -1.69 -16.43 -5.60
CA ASN A 57 -2.97 -16.32 -6.29
C ASN A 57 -2.88 -15.19 -7.35
N PHE A 58 -2.20 -15.46 -8.46
CA PHE A 58 -1.81 -14.41 -9.39
C PHE A 58 -2.99 -13.77 -10.14
N ASN A 59 -3.00 -12.45 -10.12
CA ASN A 59 -3.85 -11.61 -10.97
C ASN A 59 -3.00 -10.47 -11.53
N LEU A 60 -2.86 -10.42 -12.85
CA LEU A 60 -1.98 -9.45 -13.52
C LEU A 60 -2.41 -7.99 -13.27
N ALA A 61 -3.71 -7.71 -13.31
CA ALA A 61 -4.23 -6.35 -13.10
C ALA A 61 -3.97 -5.87 -11.66
N SER A 62 -4.24 -6.73 -10.68
CA SER A 62 -3.94 -6.45 -9.27
C SER A 62 -2.43 -6.32 -9.02
N PHE A 63 -1.61 -7.17 -9.64
CA PHE A 63 -0.15 -7.09 -9.51
C PHE A 63 0.39 -5.75 -10.01
N VAL A 64 -0.08 -5.29 -11.16
CA VAL A 64 0.34 -4.02 -11.75
C VAL A 64 -0.08 -2.83 -10.87
N ILE A 65 -1.31 -2.81 -10.34
CA ILE A 65 -1.74 -1.69 -9.49
C ILE A 65 -0.92 -1.62 -8.19
N GLU A 66 -0.52 -2.75 -7.61
CA GLU A 66 0.33 -2.75 -6.42
C GLU A 66 1.73 -2.17 -6.68
N ILE A 67 2.30 -2.39 -7.86
CA ILE A 67 3.54 -1.72 -8.26
C ILE A 67 3.36 -0.20 -8.26
N PHE A 68 2.25 0.30 -8.79
CA PHE A 68 1.94 1.73 -8.76
C PHE A 68 1.79 2.27 -7.33
N TRP A 69 1.11 1.52 -6.44
CA TRP A 69 0.99 1.91 -5.03
C TRP A 69 2.35 1.95 -4.31
N ILE A 70 3.22 0.98 -4.58
CA ILE A 70 4.58 0.94 -4.03
C ILE A 70 5.39 2.13 -4.50
N VAL A 71 5.41 2.39 -5.82
CA VAL A 71 6.13 3.53 -6.40
C VAL A 71 5.62 4.85 -5.84
N ALA A 72 4.30 5.05 -5.78
CA ALA A 72 3.70 6.26 -5.22
C ALA A 72 4.10 6.46 -3.75
N SER A 73 4.09 5.39 -2.96
CA SER A 73 4.48 5.44 -1.55
C SER A 73 5.96 5.75 -1.37
N ILE A 74 6.83 5.15 -2.17
CA ILE A 74 8.27 5.43 -2.16
C ILE A 74 8.52 6.90 -2.50
N VAL A 75 7.86 7.44 -3.53
CA VAL A 75 7.96 8.86 -3.89
C VAL A 75 7.52 9.76 -2.73
N GLY A 76 6.42 9.43 -2.05
CA GLY A 76 5.95 10.16 -0.87
C GLY A 76 6.95 10.11 0.29
N LEU A 77 7.50 8.94 0.61
CA LEU A 77 8.52 8.77 1.66
C LEU A 77 9.80 9.52 1.35
N VAL A 78 10.29 9.48 0.11
CA VAL A 78 11.48 10.23 -0.31
C VAL A 78 11.26 11.73 -0.13
N ARG A 79 10.11 12.26 -0.55
CA ARG A 79 9.77 13.68 -0.35
C ARG A 79 9.66 14.06 1.13
N TRP A 80 9.12 13.16 1.96
CA TRP A 80 9.06 13.35 3.40
C TRP A 80 10.47 13.39 4.03
N MET A 81 11.36 12.46 3.67
CA MET A 81 12.75 12.41 4.14
C MET A 81 13.57 13.62 3.71
N LEU A 82 13.36 14.11 2.48
CA LEU A 82 14.05 15.28 1.94
C LEU A 82 13.52 16.60 2.53
N GLY A 83 12.58 16.56 3.48
CA GLY A 83 12.08 17.75 4.17
C GLY A 83 11.43 18.76 3.22
N THR A 84 10.88 18.31 2.09
CA THR A 84 10.24 19.18 1.11
C THR A 84 8.89 19.66 1.66
N ARG A 85 8.95 20.57 2.64
CA ARG A 85 7.81 21.31 3.16
C ARG A 85 7.32 22.21 2.03
N PRO A 86 6.10 22.03 1.50
CA PRO A 86 5.51 23.15 0.78
C PRO A 86 5.44 24.29 1.79
N HIS A 87 5.93 25.47 1.39
CA HIS A 87 5.62 26.68 2.12
C HIS A 87 4.10 26.67 2.29
N ALA A 88 3.63 26.69 3.55
CA ALA A 88 2.27 27.07 3.83
C ALA A 88 2.09 28.45 3.19
N ALA A 89 1.33 28.50 2.09
CA ALA A 89 0.78 29.74 1.57
C ALA A 89 -0.51 30.03 2.33
#